data_AF-R9B118-F1
#
_entry.id   AF-R9B118-F1
#
_cell.length_a   1.000
_cell.length_b   1.000
_cell.length_c   1.000
_cell.angle_alpha   90.00
_cell.angle_beta   90.00
_cell.angle_gamma   90.00
#
_symmetry.space_group_name_H-M   'P 1'
#
loop_
_entity.id
_entity.type
_entity.pdbx_description
1 polymer ?
#
loop_
_entity_poly.entity_id
_entity_poly.type
_entity_poly.pdbx_seq_one_letter_code
_entity_poly.pdbx_strand_id
1 'polypeptide(L)' 'MRNRFSGYCYYCTQFVAKGAGHFEKRQDAKGFRVIHAECVFKQREDKQKANGVTA' A
#
# COMPACT_ATOMS: atom_id res chain seq x y z
N MET A 1 9.72 2.30 -1.69
CA MET A 1 10.25 3.52 -1.03
C MET A 1 9.48 3.77 0.25
N ARG A 2 10.14 4.23 1.33
CA ARG A 2 9.46 4.66 2.57
C ARG A 2 8.72 5.98 2.31
N ASN A 3 7.57 6.18 2.96
CA ASN A 3 6.88 7.46 2.84
C ASN A 3 7.77 8.58 3.43
N ARG A 4 7.89 9.69 2.72
CA ARG A 4 8.47 10.95 3.22
C ARG A 4 7.42 11.90 3.82
N PHE A 5 6.13 11.68 3.60
CA PHE A 5 5.04 12.50 4.10
C PHE A 5 3.95 11.62 4.73
N SER A 6 3.47 12.02 5.91
CA SER A 6 2.32 11.39 6.55
C SER A 6 1.07 11.51 5.70
N GLY A 7 0.20 10.50 5.76
CA GLY A 7 -1.05 10.49 5.01
C GLY A 7 -1.93 9.34 5.45
N TYR A 8 -3.09 9.19 4.82
CA TYR A 8 -3.99 8.08 5.10
C TYR A 8 -3.68 6.89 4.21
N CYS A 9 -3.66 5.71 4.83
CA CYS A 9 -3.51 4.45 4.12
C CYS A 9 -4.71 4.24 3.21
N TYR A 10 -4.48 4.04 1.91
CA TYR A 10 -5.61 3.78 1.01
C TYR A 10 -6.26 2.40 1.22
N TYR A 11 -5.59 1.49 1.91
CA TYR A 11 -6.07 0.12 2.14
C TYR A 11 -6.94 0.02 3.40
N CYS A 12 -6.44 0.47 4.54
CA CYS A 12 -7.16 0.37 5.82
C CYS A 12 -7.75 1.71 6.31
N THR A 13 -7.61 2.78 5.52
CA THR A 13 -8.08 4.15 5.81
C THR A 13 -7.53 4.79 7.10
N GLN A 14 -6.60 4.12 7.80
CA GLN A 14 -5.94 4.62 9.00
C GLN A 14 -4.79 5.59 8.69
N PHE A 15 -4.46 6.44 9.66
CA PHE A 15 -3.35 7.36 9.54
C PHE A 15 -1.99 6.64 9.50
N VAL A 16 -1.11 7.08 8.61
CA VAL A 16 0.25 6.57 8.41
C VAL A 16 1.22 7.70 8.72
N ALA A 17 1.99 7.53 9.79
CA ALA A 17 3.03 8.48 10.15
C ALA A 17 4.12 8.56 9.07
N LYS A 18 4.86 9.69 9.06
CA LYS A 18 6.00 9.88 8.17
C LYS A 18 7.04 8.77 8.39
N GLY A 19 7.48 8.11 7.31
CA GLY A 19 8.46 7.02 7.39
C GLY A 19 7.92 5.66 7.84
N ALA A 20 6.67 5.58 8.31
CA ALA A 20 6.05 4.34 8.80
C ALA A 20 5.41 3.48 7.68
N GLY A 21 5.19 4.06 6.50
CA GLY A 21 4.57 3.38 5.37
C GLY A 21 5.36 3.46 4.07
N HIS A 22 4.69 3.12 2.97
CA HIS A 22 5.19 3.20 1.61
C HIS A 22 4.40 4.21 0.78
N PHE A 23 5.07 4.75 -0.24
CA PHE A 23 4.43 5.48 -1.32
C PHE A 23 4.28 4.59 -2.53
N GLU A 24 3.06 4.52 -3.05
CA GLU A 24 2.74 3.86 -4.30
C GLU A 24 2.24 4.89 -5.31
N LYS A 25 2.71 4.81 -6.54
CA LYS A 25 2.24 5.69 -7.62
C LYS A 25 0.91 5.13 -8.12
N ARG A 26 -0.11 5.98 -8.24
CA ARG A 26 -1.32 5.57 -8.95
C ARG A 26 -0.96 5.26 -10.40
N GLN A 27 -1.41 4.11 -10.90
CA GLN A 27 -1.38 3.82 -12.32
C GLN A 27 -2.45 4.62 -13.07
N ASP A 28 -3.59 4.81 -12.42
CA ASP A 28 -4.83 5.44 -12.92
C ASP A 28 -4.84 6.98 -12.89
N ALA A 29 -3.99 7.66 -12.11
CA ALA A 29 -3.96 9.12 -12.07
C ALA A 29 -2.58 9.68 -11.72
N LYS A 30 -2.39 10.99 -11.95
CA LYS A 30 -1.20 11.69 -11.45
C LYS A 30 -1.29 11.81 -9.92
N GLY A 31 -0.45 11.07 -9.20
CA GLY A 31 -0.30 11.21 -7.75
C GLY A 31 0.29 9.99 -7.07
N PHE A 32 0.60 10.16 -5.79
CA PHE A 32 1.07 9.09 -4.92
C PHE A 32 0.02 8.80 -3.85
N ARG A 33 -0.17 7.53 -3.52
CA ARG A 33 -0.98 7.06 -2.39
C ARG A 33 -0.05 6.52 -1.31
N VAL A 34 -0.46 6.66 -0.05
CA VAL A 34 0.26 6.11 1.10
C VAL A 34 -0.38 4.79 1.50
N ILE A 35 0.43 3.82 1.88
CA ILE A 35 -0.02 2.53 2.42
C ILE A 35 0.89 2.13 3.58
N HIS A 36 0.36 1.51 4.64
CA HIS A 36 1.21 0.95 5.70
C HIS A 36 2.09 -0.16 5.15
N ALA A 37 3.28 -0.35 5.74
CA ALA A 37 4.14 -1.49 5.40
C ALA A 37 3.38 -2.83 5.55
N GLU A 38 2.61 -2.96 6.63
CA GLU A 38 1.79 -4.15 6.91
C GLU A 38 0.67 -4.37 5.89
N CYS A 39 0.01 -3.30 5.44
CA CYS A 39 -1.06 -3.40 4.44
C CYS A 39 -0.51 -3.82 3.06
N VAL A 40 0.75 -3.49 2.74
CA VAL A 40 1.39 -3.96 1.50
C VAL A 40 1.53 -5.48 1.51
N PHE A 41 1.87 -6.10 2.64
CA PHE A 41 1.95 -7.56 2.73
C PHE A 41 0.58 -8.20 2.51
N LYS A 42 -0.46 -7.70 3.19
CA LYS A 42 -1.85 -8.17 3.00
C LYS A 42 -2.31 -8.06 1.55
N GLN A 43 -2.02 -6.93 0.90
CA GLN A 43 -2.37 -6.74 -0.51
C GLN A 43 -1.64 -7.72 -1.44
N ARG A 44 -0.37 -8.04 -1.15
CA ARG A 44 0.39 -9.05 -1.91
C ARG A 44 -0.15 -10.45 -1.69
N GLU A 45 -0.53 -10.79 -0.46
CA GLU A 45 -1.16 -12.07 -0.15
C GLU A 45 -2.51 -12.21 -0.85
N ASP A 46 -3.34 -11.16 -0.79
CA ASP A 46 -4.64 -11.12 -1.46
C ASP A 46 -4.50 -11.25 -2.98
N LYS A 47 -3.53 -10.54 -3.59
CA LYS A 47 -3.23 -10.66 -5.01
C LYS A 47 -2.71 -12.05 -5.39
N GLN A 48 -1.90 -12.68 -4.53
CA GLN A 48 -1.42 -14.05 -4.74
C GLN A 48 -2.57 -15.06 -4.67
N LYS A 49 -3.50 -14.90 -3.71
CA LYS A 49 -4.71 -15.73 -3.62
C LYS A 49 -5.64 -15.53 -4.81
N ALA A 50 -5.86 -14.28 -5.23
CA ALA A 50 -6.71 -13.95 -6.36
C ALA A 50 -6.15 -14.46 -7.69
N ASN A 51 -4.83 -14.50 -7.85
CA ASN A 51 -4.18 -14.96 -9.07
C ASN A 51 -3.98 -16.48 -9.15
N GLY A 52 -4.54 -17.26 -8.21
CA GLY A 52 -4.75 -18.69 -8.37
C GLY A 52 -3.51 -19.50 -8.75
N VAL A 53 -2.32 -19.18 -8.22
CA VAL A 53 -1.22 -20.15 -8.23
C VAL A 53 -1.52 -21.16 -7.12
N THR A 54 -2.48 -22.03 -7.38
CA THR A 54 -2.45 -23.39 -6.83
C THR A 54 -1.16 -24.02 -7.33
N ALA A 55 -0.23 -24.26 -6.39
CA ALA A 55 0.91 -25.13 -6.62
C ALA A 55 0.43 -26.52 -7.07
#